data_AF-A0A2E2ANR4-F1
#
_entry.id   AF-A0A2E2ANR4-F1
#
_cell.length_a   1.000
_cell.length_b   1.000
_cell.length_c   1.000
_cell.angle_alpha   90.00
_cell.angle_beta   90.00
_cell.angle_gamma   90.00
#
_symmetry.space_group_name_H-M   'P 1'
#
loop_
_entity.id
_entity.type
_entity.pdbx_description
1 polymer ?
#
loop_
_entity_poly.entity_id
_entity_poly.type
_entity_poly.pdbx_seq_one_letter_code
_entity_poly.pdbx_strand_id
1 'polypeptide(L)'
;MTRCVALLSGGLDSMLAIRIMQAQGIEVEALNFKTMFTCCQDTSAQAARALGTNITVIGQEDDYLDLVRAPQYGYGKGANPCVDCRIYMFERAYKLMEAVDAQFIISGEVVGQRPMSQKRSDLNIIATNSGLEDLLLRPLSAKLLSPTQPEREGLVDREKLYDFHGRSRKGLIQLARDFGFTEEMIPTPSTGCALTEPEFGNKVHDLIQIQI
;
A
#
# COMPACT_ATOMS: atom_id res chain seq x y z
N MET A 1 7.40 -4.16 22.73
CA MET A 1 6.05 -4.27 22.14
C MET A 1 6.26 -4.27 20.63
N THR A 2 5.68 -5.22 19.89
CA THR A 2 5.90 -5.31 18.44
C THR A 2 5.20 -4.15 17.72
N ARG A 3 5.89 -3.53 16.78
CA ARG A 3 5.41 -2.38 16.00
C ARG A 3 5.71 -2.57 14.51
N CYS A 4 4.79 -2.15 13.65
CA CYS A 4 4.99 -2.11 12.20
C CYS A 4 4.59 -0.77 11.59
N VAL A 5 5.16 -0.45 10.44
CA VAL A 5 4.70 0.66 9.59
C VAL A 5 3.70 0.15 8.56
N ALA A 6 2.58 0.85 8.36
CA ALA A 6 1.55 0.45 7.40
C ALA A 6 1.31 1.51 6.34
N LEU A 7 1.37 1.14 5.06
CA LEU A 7 0.94 2.05 3.99
C LEU A 7 -0.59 2.14 3.97
N LEU A 8 -1.11 3.31 4.34
CA LEU A 8 -2.54 3.60 4.45
C LEU A 8 -3.00 4.50 3.32
N SER A 9 -3.72 3.93 2.35
CA SER A 9 -4.28 4.68 1.21
C SER A 9 -5.67 5.26 1.49
N GLY A 10 -6.30 4.90 2.61
CA GLY A 10 -7.71 5.19 2.90
C GLY A 10 -8.69 4.20 2.25
N GLY A 11 -8.19 3.21 1.50
CA GLY A 11 -9.00 2.12 0.96
C GLY A 11 -9.21 0.98 1.95
N LEU A 12 -10.25 0.18 1.71
CA LEU A 12 -10.62 -0.97 2.55
C LEU A 12 -9.43 -1.88 2.85
N ASP A 13 -8.66 -2.22 1.83
CA ASP A 13 -7.61 -3.23 1.91
C ASP A 13 -6.48 -2.78 2.86
N SER A 14 -6.08 -1.50 2.79
CA SER A 14 -5.12 -0.94 3.74
C SER A 14 -5.67 -0.86 5.16
N MET A 15 -6.97 -0.57 5.32
CA MET A 15 -7.61 -0.55 6.65
C MET A 15 -7.65 -1.94 7.27
N LEU A 16 -7.98 -2.96 6.47
CA LEU A 16 -8.00 -4.35 6.93
C LEU A 16 -6.59 -4.84 7.29
N ALA A 17 -5.58 -4.52 6.49
CA ALA A 17 -4.19 -4.88 6.81
C ALA A 17 -3.78 -4.34 8.19
N ILE A 18 -4.12 -3.09 8.51
CA ILE A 18 -3.89 -2.48 9.82
C ILE A 18 -4.69 -3.21 10.91
N ARG A 19 -5.99 -3.44 10.69
CA ARG A 19 -6.83 -4.07 11.70
C ARG A 19 -6.41 -5.51 12.01
N ILE A 20 -5.88 -6.25 11.02
CA ILE A 20 -5.31 -7.59 11.22
C ILE A 20 -4.10 -7.54 12.18
N MET A 21 -3.23 -6.54 12.05
CA MET A 21 -2.10 -6.36 12.98
C MET A 21 -2.58 -5.98 14.38
N GLN A 22 -3.51 -5.03 14.47
CA GLN A 22 -4.07 -4.60 15.77
C GLN A 22 -4.80 -5.73 16.50
N ALA A 23 -5.51 -6.60 15.78
CA ALA A 23 -6.16 -7.79 16.35
C ALA A 23 -5.16 -8.81 16.93
N GLN A 24 -3.89 -8.71 16.53
CA GLN A 24 -2.78 -9.50 17.07
C GLN A 24 -1.99 -8.75 18.16
N GLY A 25 -2.44 -7.55 18.57
CA GLY A 25 -1.77 -6.74 19.59
C GLY A 25 -0.52 -6.00 19.10
N ILE A 26 -0.37 -5.85 17.78
CA ILE A 26 0.76 -5.15 17.16
C ILE A 26 0.41 -3.68 17.01
N GLU A 27 1.32 -2.81 17.43
CA GLU A 27 1.19 -1.36 17.26
C GLU A 27 1.46 -0.98 15.80
N VAL A 28 0.68 -0.05 15.28
CA VAL A 28 0.77 0.35 13.87
C VAL A 28 0.98 1.84 13.74
N GLU A 29 2.02 2.22 13.02
CA GLU A 29 2.29 3.58 12.55
C GLU A 29 1.89 3.68 11.08
N ALA A 30 0.82 4.43 10.78
CA ALA A 30 0.35 4.57 9.42
C ALA A 30 1.17 5.59 8.63
N LEU A 31 1.41 5.30 7.36
CA LEU A 31 2.09 6.17 6.42
C LEU A 31 1.23 6.38 5.18
N ASN A 32 1.04 7.64 4.81
CA ASN A 32 0.35 8.02 3.58
C ASN A 32 1.24 8.92 2.72
N PHE A 33 1.09 8.79 1.41
CA PHE A 33 1.81 9.60 0.43
C PHE A 33 0.84 10.53 -0.26
N LYS A 34 1.12 11.83 -0.17
CA LYS A 34 0.39 12.85 -0.92
C LYS A 34 1.14 13.15 -2.20
N THR A 35 0.51 12.82 -3.32
CA THR A 35 1.05 13.08 -4.66
C THR A 35 0.39 14.32 -5.25
N MET A 36 1.08 15.02 -6.15
CA MET A 36 0.49 16.11 -6.94
C MET A 36 -0.65 15.66 -7.86
N PHE A 37 -0.77 14.36 -8.10
CA PHE A 37 -1.83 13.75 -8.92
C PHE A 37 -3.04 13.31 -8.09
N THR A 38 -2.97 13.43 -6.76
CA THR A 38 -4.07 13.06 -5.86
C THR A 38 -4.82 14.32 -5.43
N CYS A 39 -6.11 14.41 -5.77
CA CYS A 39 -6.96 15.49 -5.31
C CYS A 39 -7.29 15.35 -3.80
N CYS A 40 -7.59 16.48 -3.16
CA CYS A 40 -7.74 16.73 -1.72
C CYS A 40 -8.81 15.85 -1.00
N GLN A 41 -8.58 14.55 -0.88
CA GLN A 41 -9.43 13.67 -0.08
C GLN A 41 -8.69 13.22 1.19
N ASP A 42 -9.21 13.63 2.34
CA ASP A 42 -8.72 13.25 3.69
C ASP A 42 -9.10 11.80 4.08
N THR A 43 -9.29 10.91 3.11
CA THR A 43 -9.75 9.53 3.34
C THR A 43 -8.76 8.73 4.18
N SER A 44 -7.46 8.95 4.01
CA SER A 44 -6.40 8.32 4.81
C SER A 44 -6.44 8.79 6.26
N ALA A 45 -6.65 10.09 6.51
CA ALA A 45 -6.77 10.63 7.86
C ALA A 45 -8.04 10.16 8.59
N GLN A 46 -9.17 10.08 7.86
CA GLN A 46 -10.42 9.50 8.39
C GLN A 46 -10.25 8.02 8.73
N ALA A 47 -9.62 7.25 7.84
CA ALA A 47 -9.31 5.85 8.09
C ALA A 47 -8.41 5.65 9.30
N ALA A 48 -7.35 6.47 9.44
CA ALA A 48 -6.45 6.42 10.59
C ALA A 48 -7.20 6.69 11.90
N ARG A 49 -8.05 7.72 11.92
CA ARG A 49 -8.91 8.05 13.07
C ARG A 49 -9.84 6.89 13.43
N ALA A 50 -10.51 6.29 12.44
CA ALA A 50 -11.43 5.18 12.66
C ALA A 50 -10.72 3.91 13.20
N LEU A 51 -9.46 3.73 12.84
CA LEU A 51 -8.62 2.63 13.32
C LEU A 51 -7.90 2.93 14.64
N GLY A 52 -7.89 4.20 15.08
CA GLY A 52 -7.15 4.63 16.26
C GLY A 52 -5.63 4.54 16.09
N THR A 53 -5.12 4.83 14.90
CA THR A 53 -3.67 4.79 14.58
C THR A 53 -3.16 6.19 14.25
N ASN A 54 -1.91 6.47 14.61
CA ASN A 54 -1.21 7.66 14.15
C ASN A 54 -0.95 7.58 12.66
N ILE A 55 -0.95 8.73 11.99
CA ILE A 55 -0.67 8.80 10.56
C ILE A 55 0.38 9.87 10.27
N THR A 56 1.44 9.47 9.59
CA THR A 56 2.42 10.36 8.98
C THR A 56 2.08 10.53 7.51
N VAL A 57 2.01 11.78 7.04
CA VAL A 57 1.75 12.10 5.64
C VAL A 57 3.02 12.71 5.03
N ILE A 58 3.57 12.05 4.02
CA ILE A 58 4.76 12.51 3.29
C ILE A 58 4.33 13.03 1.93
N GLY A 59 4.75 14.25 1.59
CA GLY A 59 4.65 14.80 0.25
C GLY A 59 5.66 14.14 -0.68
N GLN A 60 5.28 13.88 -1.92
CA GLN A 60 6.24 13.48 -2.95
C GLN A 60 6.97 14.71 -3.49
N GLU A 61 8.29 14.60 -3.64
CA GLU A 61 9.18 15.68 -4.06
C GLU A 61 9.48 15.57 -5.57
N ASP A 62 10.39 16.41 -6.06
CA ASP A 62 10.77 16.46 -7.47
C ASP A 62 11.30 15.11 -7.99
N ASP A 63 11.89 14.30 -7.12
CA ASP A 63 12.39 12.96 -7.47
C ASP A 63 11.28 11.98 -7.86
N TYR A 64 10.04 12.20 -7.41
CA TYR A 64 8.89 11.45 -7.88
C TYR A 64 8.50 11.82 -9.32
N LEU A 65 8.70 13.08 -9.73
CA LEU A 65 8.48 13.47 -11.12
C LEU A 65 9.50 12.83 -12.06
N ASP A 66 10.74 12.67 -11.63
CA ASP A 66 11.76 11.95 -12.39
C ASP A 66 11.42 10.48 -12.57
N LEU A 67 10.87 9.84 -11.53
CA LEU A 67 10.32 8.49 -11.61
C LEU A 67 9.17 8.41 -12.62
N VAL A 68 8.26 9.39 -12.63
CA VAL A 68 7.16 9.45 -13.59
C VAL A 68 7.66 9.75 -15.01
N ARG A 69 8.76 10.49 -15.18
CA ARG A 69 9.38 10.79 -16.49
C ARG A 69 9.99 9.57 -17.15
N ALA A 70 10.71 8.76 -16.38
CA ALA A 70 11.49 7.65 -16.88
C ALA A 70 11.36 6.41 -15.97
N PRO A 71 10.17 5.80 -15.88
CA PRO A 71 9.98 4.63 -15.04
C PRO A 71 10.75 3.42 -15.58
N GLN A 72 11.39 2.68 -14.68
CA GLN A 72 12.17 1.49 -15.03
C GLN A 72 11.27 0.35 -15.50
N TYR A 73 10.06 0.23 -14.93
CA TYR A 73 9.10 -0.84 -15.27
C TYR A 73 8.03 -0.40 -16.27
N GLY A 74 8.18 0.79 -16.85
CA GLY A 74 7.28 1.35 -17.85
C GLY A 74 5.94 1.82 -17.27
N TYR A 75 5.02 2.11 -18.18
CA TYR A 75 3.71 2.65 -17.86
C TYR A 75 2.60 1.60 -17.99
N GLY A 76 1.47 1.85 -17.32
CA GLY A 76 0.22 1.13 -17.58
C GLY A 76 -0.58 1.73 -18.73
N LYS A 77 -1.88 1.92 -18.50
CA LYS A 77 -2.81 2.43 -19.53
C LYS A 77 -2.74 3.94 -19.73
N GLY A 78 -2.30 4.66 -18.72
CA GLY A 78 -1.99 6.09 -18.80
C GLY A 78 -0.52 6.31 -18.44
N ALA A 79 -0.23 7.41 -17.74
CA ALA A 79 1.11 7.74 -17.28
C ALA A 79 1.47 7.06 -15.94
N ASN A 80 0.86 5.91 -15.60
CA ASN A 80 1.01 5.29 -14.28
C ASN A 80 2.23 4.35 -14.17
N PRO A 81 3.27 4.70 -13.39
CA PRO A 81 4.45 3.85 -13.21
C PRO A 81 4.28 2.98 -11.96
N CYS A 82 3.29 2.06 -11.98
CA CYS A 82 2.81 1.48 -10.72
C CYS A 82 3.85 0.68 -9.94
N VAL A 83 4.73 -0.09 -10.58
CA VAL A 83 5.78 -0.86 -9.88
C VAL A 83 6.79 0.10 -9.26
N ASP A 84 7.32 1.05 -10.03
CA ASP A 84 8.27 2.06 -9.56
C ASP A 84 7.70 2.89 -8.41
N CYS A 85 6.45 3.34 -8.54
CA CYS A 85 5.74 4.10 -7.52
C CYS A 85 5.67 3.34 -6.19
N ARG A 86 5.45 2.01 -6.23
CA ARG A 86 5.43 1.18 -5.03
C ARG A 86 6.82 1.03 -4.43
N ILE A 87 7.85 0.81 -5.24
CA ILE A 87 9.25 0.75 -4.77
C ILE A 87 9.60 2.06 -4.04
N TYR A 88 9.37 3.20 -4.68
CA TYR A 88 9.59 4.54 -4.11
C TYR A 88 8.88 4.74 -2.77
N MET A 89 7.62 4.30 -2.66
CA MET A 89 6.85 4.40 -1.42
C MET A 89 7.43 3.51 -0.33
N PHE A 90 7.89 2.31 -0.68
CA PHE A 90 8.42 1.36 0.29
C PHE A 90 9.81 1.74 0.80
N GLU A 91 10.68 2.32 -0.03
CA GLU A 91 11.96 2.89 0.42
C GLU A 91 11.76 3.98 1.47
N ARG A 92 10.74 4.82 1.31
CA ARG A 92 10.37 5.85 2.30
C ARG A 92 9.71 5.26 3.55
N ALA A 93 8.91 4.21 3.38
CA ALA A 93 8.37 3.48 4.51
C ALA A 93 9.46 2.82 5.36
N TYR A 94 10.55 2.35 4.75
CA TYR A 94 11.72 1.85 5.45
C TYR A 94 12.38 2.93 6.32
N LYS A 95 12.58 4.14 5.79
CA LYS A 95 13.10 5.28 6.57
C LYS A 95 12.22 5.58 7.80
N LEU A 96 10.89 5.55 7.62
CA LEU A 96 9.97 5.73 8.76
C LEU A 96 10.05 4.56 9.74
N MET A 97 10.14 3.33 9.25
CA MET A 97 10.26 2.13 10.07
C MET A 97 11.48 2.21 10.99
N GLU A 98 12.64 2.63 10.47
CA GLU A 98 13.84 2.88 11.27
C GLU A 98 13.63 4.01 12.29
N ALA A 99 13.02 5.12 11.86
CA ALA A 99 12.80 6.28 12.73
C ALA A 99 11.87 6.02 13.92
N VAL A 100 10.93 5.08 13.78
CA VAL A 100 9.94 4.73 14.83
C VAL A 100 10.24 3.40 15.53
N ASP A 101 11.42 2.82 15.27
CA ASP A 101 11.88 1.52 15.81
C ASP A 101 10.85 0.39 15.59
N ALA A 102 10.26 0.36 14.39
CA ALA A 102 9.35 -0.71 13.95
C ALA A 102 10.13 -1.89 13.37
N GLN A 103 9.59 -3.10 13.51
CA GLN A 103 10.29 -4.32 13.09
C GLN A 103 10.03 -4.71 11.63
N PHE A 104 8.92 -4.27 11.05
CA PHE A 104 8.54 -4.64 9.68
C PHE A 104 7.53 -3.65 9.08
N ILE A 105 7.25 -3.82 7.78
CA ILE A 105 6.31 -2.99 7.03
C ILE A 105 5.15 -3.88 6.54
N ILE A 106 3.94 -3.34 6.58
CA ILE A 106 2.76 -3.96 5.98
C ILE A 106 2.17 -3.14 4.84
N SER A 107 1.49 -3.83 3.92
CA SER A 107 0.60 -3.20 2.95
C SER A 107 -0.69 -3.99 2.76
N GLY A 108 -1.73 -3.30 2.29
CA GLY A 108 -2.99 -3.92 1.86
C GLY A 108 -2.92 -4.56 0.47
N GLU A 109 -1.75 -4.88 -0.06
CA GLU A 109 -1.64 -5.51 -1.38
C GLU A 109 -2.20 -6.94 -1.38
N VAL A 110 -3.03 -7.24 -2.37
CA VAL A 110 -3.67 -8.55 -2.56
C VAL A 110 -3.16 -9.17 -3.85
N VAL A 111 -2.64 -10.39 -3.79
CA VAL A 111 -2.12 -11.13 -4.95
C VAL A 111 -3.17 -11.18 -6.08
N GLY A 112 -2.79 -10.68 -7.25
CA GLY A 112 -3.60 -10.69 -8.48
C GLY A 112 -4.74 -9.68 -8.52
N GLN A 113 -4.86 -8.77 -7.56
CA GLN A 113 -5.96 -7.81 -7.51
C GLN A 113 -5.75 -6.61 -8.44
N ARG A 114 -4.50 -6.17 -8.64
CA ARG A 114 -4.15 -5.11 -9.60
C ARG A 114 -3.23 -5.65 -10.72
N PRO A 115 -3.56 -5.38 -12.00
CA PRO A 115 -2.84 -5.98 -13.14
C PRO A 115 -1.42 -5.44 -13.37
N MET A 116 -1.08 -4.28 -12.80
CA MET A 116 0.20 -3.60 -13.04
C MET A 116 1.16 -3.59 -11.84
N SER A 117 0.72 -4.03 -10.66
CA SER A 117 1.56 -3.91 -9.45
C SER A 117 1.37 -5.03 -8.44
N GLN A 118 0.45 -5.97 -8.70
CA GLN A 118 0.10 -7.00 -7.72
C GLN A 118 0.05 -8.39 -8.34
N LYS A 119 0.58 -8.61 -9.54
CA LYS A 119 0.94 -9.98 -9.95
C LYS A 119 2.05 -10.47 -9.02
N ARG A 120 2.18 -11.79 -8.86
CA ARG A 120 3.26 -12.36 -8.02
C ARG A 120 4.64 -11.87 -8.45
N SER A 121 4.89 -11.75 -9.75
CA SER A 121 6.12 -11.16 -10.30
C SER A 121 6.36 -9.74 -9.80
N ASP A 122 5.32 -8.90 -9.88
CA ASP A 122 5.39 -7.49 -9.52
C ASP A 122 5.65 -7.33 -8.02
N LEU A 123 4.97 -8.13 -7.18
CA LEU A 123 5.16 -8.10 -5.72
C LEU A 123 6.59 -8.47 -5.32
N ASN A 124 7.18 -9.45 -6.01
CA ASN A 124 8.57 -9.86 -5.79
C ASN A 124 9.53 -8.75 -6.22
N ILE A 125 9.36 -8.21 -7.44
CA ILE A 125 10.15 -7.07 -7.96
C ILE A 125 10.11 -5.89 -6.98
N ILE A 126 8.93 -5.54 -6.49
CA ILE A 126 8.73 -4.43 -5.55
C ILE A 126 9.48 -4.72 -4.24
N ALA A 127 9.38 -5.92 -3.69
CA ALA A 127 10.02 -6.26 -2.42
C ALA A 127 11.55 -6.29 -2.56
N THR A 128 12.09 -6.91 -3.62
CA THR A 128 13.52 -6.93 -3.94
C THR A 128 14.09 -5.53 -4.10
N ASN A 129 13.49 -4.72 -4.96
CA ASN A 129 14.08 -3.43 -5.31
C ASN A 129 13.87 -2.35 -4.25
N SER A 130 12.92 -2.54 -3.33
CA SER A 130 12.81 -1.69 -2.14
C SER A 130 13.68 -2.18 -0.97
N GLY A 131 14.39 -3.31 -1.12
CA GLY A 131 15.21 -3.90 -0.06
C GLY A 131 14.39 -4.50 1.09
N LEU A 132 13.13 -4.87 0.86
CA LEU A 132 12.17 -5.31 1.88
C LEU A 132 11.68 -6.75 1.68
N GLU A 133 12.42 -7.58 0.93
CA GLU A 133 12.04 -8.96 0.58
C GLU A 133 11.50 -9.75 1.76
N ASP A 134 12.14 -9.58 2.90
CA ASP A 134 11.83 -10.32 4.12
C ASP A 134 11.09 -9.50 5.19
N LEU A 135 10.92 -8.20 4.95
CA LEU A 135 10.33 -7.25 5.90
C LEU A 135 8.97 -6.69 5.44
N LEU A 136 8.58 -6.93 4.19
CA LEU A 136 7.31 -6.48 3.64
C LEU A 136 6.23 -7.57 3.72
N LEU A 137 5.43 -7.49 4.77
CA LEU A 137 4.27 -8.37 4.98
C LEU A 137 3.04 -7.87 4.20
N ARG A 138 2.27 -8.82 3.65
CA ARG A 138 1.01 -8.56 2.94
C ARG A 138 -0.12 -9.36 3.59
N PRO A 139 -0.69 -8.88 4.73
CA PRO A 139 -1.54 -9.70 5.61
C PRO A 139 -2.75 -10.34 4.92
N LEU A 140 -3.31 -9.67 3.91
CA LEU A 140 -4.49 -10.14 3.17
C LEU A 140 -4.20 -11.31 2.23
N SER A 141 -2.94 -11.52 1.83
CA SER A 141 -2.55 -12.57 0.89
C SER A 141 -1.32 -13.36 1.34
N ALA A 142 -0.92 -13.23 2.61
CA ALA A 142 0.30 -13.81 3.16
C ALA A 142 0.35 -15.33 3.03
N LYS A 143 -0.78 -16.02 3.17
CA LYS A 143 -0.86 -17.49 3.01
C LYS A 143 -0.54 -17.98 1.60
N LEU A 144 -0.60 -17.07 0.62
CA LEU A 144 -0.24 -17.34 -0.77
C LEU A 144 1.23 -17.04 -1.07
N LEU A 145 1.94 -16.36 -0.19
CA LEU A 145 3.32 -15.90 -0.36
C LEU A 145 4.26 -16.67 0.58
N SER A 146 5.56 -16.64 0.29
CA SER A 146 6.57 -17.16 1.21
C SER A 146 6.50 -16.39 2.54
N PRO A 147 6.63 -17.08 3.70
CA PRO A 147 6.63 -16.40 4.99
C PRO A 147 7.77 -15.40 5.09
N THR A 148 7.46 -14.20 5.55
CA THR A 148 8.41 -13.11 5.85
C THR A 148 9.05 -13.30 7.23
N GLN A 149 10.11 -12.54 7.53
CA GLN A 149 10.76 -12.54 8.84
C GLN A 149 9.79 -12.41 10.03
N PRO A 150 8.88 -11.42 10.08
CA PRO A 150 7.98 -11.26 11.23
C PRO A 150 7.06 -12.48 11.44
N GLU A 151 6.75 -13.22 10.37
CA GLU A 151 5.98 -14.47 10.48
C GLU A 151 6.84 -15.61 11.02
N ARG A 152 8.07 -15.77 10.52
CA ARG A 152 8.97 -16.86 10.93
C ARG A 152 9.49 -16.71 12.36
N GLU A 153 9.67 -15.47 12.81
CA GLU A 153 10.13 -15.16 14.17
C GLU A 153 8.98 -15.11 15.20
N GLY A 154 7.74 -15.30 14.76
CA GLY A 154 6.57 -15.30 15.64
C GLY A 154 6.15 -13.90 16.13
N LEU A 155 6.65 -12.83 15.50
CA LEU A 155 6.15 -11.46 15.73
C LEU A 155 4.71 -11.31 15.22
N VAL A 156 4.37 -12.04 14.16
CA VAL A 156 3.03 -12.13 13.56
C VAL A 156 2.62 -13.60 13.48
N ASP A 157 1.43 -13.90 13.97
CA ASP A 157 0.83 -15.23 13.86
C ASP A 157 0.26 -15.41 12.44
N ARG A 158 0.98 -16.19 11.63
CA ARG A 158 0.62 -16.49 10.23
C ARG A 158 -0.75 -17.17 10.10
N GLU A 159 -1.18 -17.94 11.10
CA GLU A 159 -2.48 -18.62 11.03
C GLU A 159 -3.65 -17.65 11.03
N LYS A 160 -3.45 -16.46 11.62
CA LYS A 160 -4.41 -15.35 11.64
C LYS A 160 -4.32 -14.43 10.42
N LEU A 161 -3.51 -14.79 9.42
CA LEU A 161 -3.43 -14.09 8.14
C LEU A 161 -4.32 -14.76 7.07
N TYR A 162 -4.42 -14.15 5.89
CA TYR A 162 -5.40 -14.52 4.87
C TYR A 162 -4.75 -14.93 3.55
N ASP A 163 -5.57 -15.56 2.71
CA ASP A 163 -5.25 -16.07 1.38
C ASP A 163 -6.10 -15.39 0.28
N PHE A 164 -6.54 -14.15 0.50
CA PHE A 164 -7.30 -13.43 -0.52
C PHE A 164 -6.46 -13.26 -1.79
N HIS A 165 -7.13 -13.42 -2.93
CA HIS A 165 -6.53 -13.19 -4.24
C HIS A 165 -7.56 -12.69 -5.26
N GLY A 166 -7.05 -12.10 -6.33
CA GLY A 166 -7.86 -11.60 -7.43
C GLY A 166 -8.65 -10.34 -7.06
N ARG A 167 -9.63 -10.01 -7.88
CA ARG A 167 -10.30 -8.69 -7.86
C ARG A 167 -11.57 -8.63 -7.00
N SER A 168 -12.01 -9.77 -6.46
CA SER A 168 -13.25 -9.83 -5.70
C SER A 168 -13.10 -9.13 -4.36
N ARG A 169 -14.03 -8.21 -4.05
CA ARG A 169 -14.09 -7.53 -2.75
C ARG A 169 -15.04 -8.22 -1.75
N LYS A 170 -15.79 -9.25 -2.16
CA LYS A 170 -16.82 -9.88 -1.33
C LYS A 170 -16.24 -10.38 0.00
N GLY A 171 -15.11 -11.08 -0.05
CA GLY A 171 -14.42 -11.59 1.13
C GLY A 171 -13.85 -10.47 2.03
N LEU A 172 -13.28 -9.42 1.43
CA LEU A 172 -12.74 -8.27 2.16
C LEU A 172 -13.85 -7.50 2.90
N ILE A 173 -15.01 -7.31 2.27
CA ILE A 173 -16.18 -6.66 2.90
C ILE A 173 -16.72 -7.52 4.05
N GLN A 174 -16.79 -8.85 3.87
CA GLN A 174 -17.20 -9.73 4.95
C GLN A 174 -16.23 -9.64 6.13
N LEU A 175 -14.93 -9.69 5.86
CA LEU A 175 -13.90 -9.56 6.89
C LEU A 175 -13.99 -8.22 7.64
N ALA A 176 -14.31 -7.13 6.93
CA ALA A 176 -14.52 -5.82 7.56
C ALA A 176 -15.66 -5.87 8.59
N ARG A 177 -16.78 -6.51 8.22
CA ARG A 177 -17.92 -6.71 9.13
C ARG A 177 -17.56 -7.60 10.32
N ASP A 178 -16.79 -8.65 10.08
CA ASP A 178 -16.32 -9.55 11.14
C ASP A 178 -15.40 -8.80 12.14
N PHE A 179 -14.63 -7.82 11.66
CA PHE A 179 -13.87 -6.89 12.50
C PHE A 179 -14.69 -5.71 13.07
N GLY A 180 -16.01 -5.69 12.86
CA GLY A 180 -16.92 -4.69 13.40
C GLY A 180 -16.88 -3.34 12.71
N PHE A 181 -16.41 -3.25 11.46
CA PHE A 181 -16.50 -2.01 10.69
C PHE A 181 -17.97 -1.72 10.38
N THR A 182 -18.42 -0.49 10.63
CA THR A 182 -19.75 -0.05 10.21
C THR A 182 -19.80 0.11 8.69
N GLU A 183 -20.99 0.12 8.09
CA GLU A 183 -21.12 0.28 6.64
C GLU A 183 -20.56 1.65 6.17
N GLU A 184 -20.63 2.68 6.99
CA GLU A 184 -20.03 4.00 6.72
C GLU A 184 -18.51 3.98 6.74
N MET A 185 -17.90 3.06 7.51
CA MET A 185 -16.45 2.88 7.55
C MET A 185 -15.91 2.11 6.34
N ILE A 186 -16.76 1.37 5.62
CA ILE A 186 -16.33 0.54 4.48
C ILE A 186 -16.23 1.44 3.24
N PRO A 187 -15.01 1.72 2.73
CA PRO A 187 -14.86 2.65 1.62
C PRO A 187 -15.45 2.06 0.33
N THR A 188 -16.10 2.93 -0.44
CA THR A 188 -16.50 2.62 -1.82
C THR A 188 -15.26 2.28 -2.67
N PRO A 189 -15.40 1.49 -3.74
CA PRO A 189 -14.27 1.20 -4.61
C PRO A 189 -13.69 2.49 -5.17
N SER A 190 -12.40 2.71 -4.94
CA SER A 190 -11.68 3.82 -5.59
C SER A 190 -11.61 3.58 -7.10
N THR A 191 -11.78 4.66 -7.87
CA THR A 191 -11.53 4.68 -9.32
C THR A 191 -10.06 4.39 -9.66
N GLY A 192 -9.15 4.52 -8.69
CA GLY A 192 -7.73 4.26 -8.85
C GLY A 192 -6.91 5.54 -8.79
N CYS A 193 -5.64 5.44 -9.13
CA CYS A 193 -4.74 6.59 -9.26
C CYS A 193 -5.11 7.37 -10.52
N ALA A 194 -5.12 8.70 -10.47
CA ALA A 194 -5.43 9.53 -11.64
C ALA A 194 -4.51 9.23 -12.86
N LEU A 195 -3.27 8.83 -12.61
CA LEU A 195 -2.33 8.43 -13.67
C LEU A 195 -2.77 7.21 -14.48
N THR A 196 -3.72 6.40 -13.98
CA THR A 196 -4.26 5.27 -14.73
C THR A 196 -5.29 5.67 -15.78
N GLU A 197 -5.81 6.90 -15.70
CA GLU A 197 -6.76 7.45 -16.66
C GLU A 197 -6.02 7.92 -17.92
N PRO A 198 -6.30 7.37 -19.12
CA PRO A 198 -5.55 7.70 -20.33
C PRO A 198 -5.56 9.19 -20.68
N GLU A 199 -6.71 9.85 -20.57
CA GLU A 199 -6.84 11.29 -20.86
C GLU A 199 -6.01 12.16 -19.92
N PHE A 200 -5.92 11.77 -18.65
CA PHE A 200 -5.05 12.45 -17.68
C PHE A 200 -3.58 12.12 -17.95
N GLY A 201 -3.27 10.86 -18.26
CA GLY A 201 -1.94 10.41 -18.63
C GLY A 201 -1.34 11.21 -19.80
N ASN A 202 -2.13 11.50 -20.83
CA ASN A 202 -1.70 12.34 -21.95
C ASN A 202 -1.23 13.72 -21.48
N LYS A 203 -2.00 14.38 -20.61
CA LYS A 203 -1.63 15.69 -20.05
C LYS A 203 -0.35 15.64 -19.21
N VAL A 204 -0.15 14.54 -18.48
CA VAL A 204 1.06 14.32 -17.70
C VAL A 204 2.26 14.12 -18.62
N HIS A 205 2.14 13.30 -19.68
CA HIS A 205 3.19 13.13 -20.68
C HIS A 205 3.55 14.43 -21.39
N ASP A 206 2.55 15.24 -21.75
CA ASP A 206 2.79 16.57 -22.33
C ASP A 206 3.57 17.46 -21.34
N LEU A 207 3.18 17.49 -20.07
CA LEU A 207 3.83 18.30 -19.04
C LEU A 207 5.30 17.89 -18.82
N ILE A 208 5.56 16.59 -18.71
CA ILE A 208 6.89 16.08 -18.35
C ILE A 208 7.89 16.10 -19.53
N GLN A 209 7.41 16.26 -20.76
CA GLN A 209 8.24 16.48 -21.96
C GLN A 209 8.76 17.92 -22.09
N ILE A 210 8.16 18.88 -21.38
CA ILE A 210 8.62 20.28 -21.40
C ILE A 210 9.94 20.36 -20.61
N GLN A 211 11.06 20.42 -21.33
CA GLN A 211 12.34 20.87 -20.78
C GLN A 211 12.28 22.38 -20.59
N ILE A 212 12.40 22.86 -19.36
CA ILE A 212 12.63 24.29 -19.05
C ILE A 212 14.14 24.52 -18.98
#